data_AF-A0A438BVN0-F1
#
_entry.id   AF-A0A438BVN0-F1
#
_cell.length_a   1.000
_cell.length_b   1.000
_cell.length_c   1.000
_cell.angle_alpha   90.00
_cell.angle_beta   90.00
_cell.angle_gamma   90.00
#
_symmetry.space_group_name_H-M   'P 1'
#
loop_
_entity.id
_entity.type
_entity.pdbx_description
1 polymer ?
#
loop_
_entity_poly.entity_id
_entity_poly.type
_entity_poly.pdbx_seq_one_letter_code
_entity_poly.pdbx_strand_id
1 'polypeptide(L)'
;MGFTCAQGVLTLLVLTASMLTVGTASRPIAGRPANYWNFDFNHSFCGPRNGHPFHPNNNNTRPPKKFIVVFKYDPPSKTTFPHSVYLLPNLRSFLTCDLSRVEQVATVAQGGGEGFEFVVKNWWPHYFACGEHDGLHCKKGMMKFFVMSLPGPYHG
;
A
#
# COMPACT_ATOMS: atom_id res chain seq x y z
N MET A 1 5.97 -11.67 -15.35
CA MET A 1 4.94 -12.58 -14.79
C MET A 1 4.70 -12.13 -13.36
N GLY A 2 3.58 -11.45 -13.12
CA GLY A 2 3.27 -10.81 -11.83
C GLY A 2 2.47 -11.75 -10.94
N PHE A 3 2.94 -11.99 -9.72
CA PHE A 3 2.17 -12.71 -8.71
C PHE A 3 1.40 -11.70 -7.88
N THR A 4 0.07 -11.68 -8.02
CA THR A 4 -0.85 -11.06 -7.07
C THR A 4 -1.14 -12.05 -5.94
N CYS A 5 -1.18 -11.58 -4.70
CA CYS A 5 -1.38 -12.44 -3.53
C CYS A 5 -2.86 -12.82 -3.38
N ALA A 6 -3.32 -13.79 -4.17
CA ALA A 6 -4.42 -14.73 -3.88
C ALA A 6 -4.89 -15.45 -5.17
N GLN A 7 -4.08 -16.36 -5.73
CA GLN A 7 -4.58 -17.36 -6.71
C GLN A 7 -3.94 -18.75 -6.52
N GLY A 8 -3.23 -18.98 -5.41
CA GLY A 8 -2.61 -20.26 -5.14
C GLY A 8 -3.44 -21.06 -4.14
N VAL A 9 -4.06 -22.15 -4.61
CA VAL A 9 -4.67 -23.24 -3.83
C VAL A 9 -6.13 -23.00 -3.42
N LEU A 10 -7.06 -23.34 -4.33
CA LEU A 10 -8.19 -24.27 -4.12
C LEU A 10 -9.33 -23.98 -5.13
N THR A 11 -9.30 -24.61 -6.31
CA THR A 11 -10.52 -25.03 -7.02
C THR A 11 -10.15 -26.06 -8.08
N LEU A 12 -10.27 -27.32 -7.68
CA LEU A 12 -10.50 -28.46 -8.55
C LEU A 12 -11.85 -28.24 -9.27
N LEU A 13 -11.86 -28.25 -10.61
CA LEU A 13 -13.01 -28.41 -11.51
C LEU A 13 -14.32 -27.69 -11.12
N VAL A 14 -14.48 -26.43 -11.54
CA VAL A 14 -15.81 -25.90 -11.90
C VAL A 14 -15.68 -25.05 -13.15
N LEU A 15 -16.39 -25.46 -14.21
CA LEU A 15 -16.65 -24.68 -15.42
C LEU A 15 -17.51 -23.46 -15.05
N THR A 16 -16.91 -22.27 -14.96
CA THR A 16 -17.69 -21.02 -14.95
C THR A 16 -16.96 -19.94 -15.72
N ALA A 17 -17.71 -19.28 -16.59
CA ALA A 17 -17.32 -18.30 -17.59
C ALA A 17 -16.19 -17.36 -17.16
N SER A 18 -15.25 -17.17 -18.07
CA SER A 18 -14.18 -16.17 -18.02
C SER A 18 -14.75 -14.77 -17.87
N MET A 19 -14.98 -14.32 -16.64
CA MET A 19 -14.94 -12.90 -16.34
C MET A 19 -13.48 -12.49 -16.41
N LEU A 20 -13.04 -12.03 -17.59
CA LEU A 20 -11.87 -11.19 -17.70
C LEU A 20 -12.18 -9.92 -16.90
N THR A 21 -11.92 -9.94 -15.59
CA THR A 21 -11.88 -8.70 -14.84
C THR A 21 -10.67 -7.94 -15.36
N VAL A 22 -10.94 -6.98 -16.25
CA VAL A 22 -9.95 -5.96 -16.58
C VAL A 22 -9.70 -5.24 -15.26
N GLY A 23 -8.53 -5.50 -14.65
CA GLY A 23 -8.07 -4.71 -13.53
C GLY A 23 -7.96 -3.28 -14.03
N THR A 24 -8.93 -2.44 -13.69
CA THR A 24 -8.84 -1.01 -13.97
C THR A 24 -7.65 -0.50 -13.18
N ALA A 25 -6.53 -0.25 -13.85
CA ALA A 25 -5.49 0.59 -13.29
C ALA A 25 -6.17 1.93 -12.98
N SER A 26 -6.27 2.24 -11.68
CA SER A 26 -6.88 3.44 -11.14
C SER A 26 -6.45 4.64 -11.98
N ARG A 27 -7.42 5.29 -12.65
CA ARG A 27 -7.15 6.48 -13.46
C ARG A 27 -6.48 7.51 -12.54
N PRO A 28 -5.39 8.17 -12.95
CA PRO A 28 -4.75 9.21 -12.16
C PRO A 28 -5.77 10.30 -11.87
N ILE A 29 -6.22 10.39 -10.61
CA ILE A 29 -7.14 11.45 -10.18
C ILE A 29 -6.33 12.75 -10.22
N ALA A 30 -6.72 13.67 -11.12
CA ALA A 30 -6.16 15.01 -11.23
C ALA A 30 -4.63 15.08 -11.46
N GLY A 31 -4.10 14.30 -12.41
CA GLY A 31 -2.68 14.41 -12.82
C GLY A 31 -1.66 13.89 -11.80
N ARG A 32 -2.11 13.26 -10.72
CA ARG A 32 -1.23 12.62 -9.73
C ARG A 32 -0.91 11.17 -10.11
N PRO A 33 0.31 10.69 -9.83
CA PRO A 33 0.70 9.31 -10.10
C PRO A 33 -0.25 8.28 -9.43
N ALA A 34 -0.41 7.10 -10.03
CA ALA A 34 -1.29 6.03 -9.51
C ALA A 34 -0.88 5.53 -8.09
N ASN A 35 0.34 5.83 -7.67
CA ASN A 35 0.94 5.44 -6.40
C ASN A 35 0.84 6.55 -5.33
N TYR A 36 0.10 7.63 -5.59
CA TYR A 36 -0.13 8.72 -4.65
C TYR A 36 -1.10 8.31 -3.54
N TRP A 37 -0.86 8.70 -2.29
CA TRP A 37 -1.72 8.34 -1.17
C TRP A 37 -2.96 9.25 -1.13
N ASN A 38 -4.10 8.72 -1.56
CA ASN A 38 -5.34 9.49 -1.74
C ASN A 38 -6.59 8.63 -1.55
N PHE A 39 -7.75 9.27 -1.54
CA PHE A 39 -9.05 8.59 -1.47
C PHE A 39 -9.19 7.56 -2.61
N ASP A 40 -9.83 6.43 -2.32
CA ASP A 40 -9.95 5.23 -3.15
C ASP A 40 -8.65 4.44 -3.41
N PHE A 41 -7.62 4.61 -2.56
CA PHE A 41 -6.34 3.90 -2.69
C PHE A 41 -6.34 2.52 -2.00
N ASN A 42 -6.42 1.42 -2.78
CA ASN A 42 -6.29 0.04 -2.28
C ASN A 42 -5.33 -0.82 -3.11
N HIS A 43 -4.04 -0.45 -3.16
CA HIS A 43 -3.03 -1.19 -3.94
C HIS A 43 -2.23 -2.12 -3.05
N SER A 44 -2.88 -3.10 -2.43
CA SER A 44 -2.23 -4.11 -1.59
C SER A 44 -1.22 -4.94 -2.38
N PHE A 45 -0.01 -5.12 -1.84
CA PHE A 45 1.08 -5.80 -2.55
C PHE A 45 1.79 -6.82 -1.67
N CYS A 46 2.09 -7.98 -2.27
CA CYS A 46 3.05 -8.92 -1.73
C CYS A 46 3.95 -9.35 -2.88
N GLY A 47 5.26 -9.34 -2.66
CA GLY A 47 6.20 -9.73 -3.69
C GLY A 47 7.63 -9.74 -3.18
N PRO A 48 8.58 -10.13 -4.05
CA PRO A 48 10.00 -10.05 -3.73
C PRO A 48 10.36 -8.60 -3.39
N ARG A 49 11.34 -8.40 -2.49
CA ARG A 49 11.86 -7.06 -2.12
C ARG A 49 12.22 -6.18 -3.33
N ASN A 50 12.46 -6.79 -4.49
CA ASN A 50 12.91 -6.12 -5.71
C ASN A 50 11.78 -5.87 -6.74
N GLY A 51 10.52 -6.15 -6.43
CA GLY A 51 9.44 -6.20 -7.45
C GLY A 51 8.31 -5.17 -7.31
N HIS A 52 8.43 -4.13 -6.49
CA HIS A 52 7.32 -3.20 -6.19
C HIS A 52 7.45 -1.87 -6.99
N PRO A 53 6.35 -1.29 -7.50
CA PRO A 53 6.34 0.00 -8.21
C PRO A 53 6.81 1.22 -7.39
N PHE A 54 7.11 1.06 -6.09
CA PHE A 54 7.71 2.09 -5.25
C PHE A 54 9.18 1.74 -5.00
N HIS A 55 9.99 1.76 -6.06
CA HIS A 55 11.44 1.78 -5.93
C HIS A 55 11.93 3.22 -6.12
N PRO A 56 12.82 3.73 -5.25
CA PRO A 56 13.68 4.83 -5.64
C PRO A 56 14.55 4.35 -6.82
N ASN A 57 14.64 5.18 -7.86
CA ASN A 57 15.49 5.03 -9.05
C ASN A 57 16.75 4.17 -8.82
N ASN A 58 16.82 2.98 -9.42
CA ASN A 58 17.92 2.03 -9.24
C ASN A 58 18.93 2.08 -10.40
N ASN A 59 19.68 3.16 -10.53
CA ASN A 59 20.89 3.18 -11.36
C ASN A 59 21.95 2.14 -10.91
N ASN A 60 21.89 1.63 -9.67
CA ASN A 60 22.91 0.74 -9.12
C ASN A 60 22.50 -0.75 -9.13
N THR A 61 23.38 -1.58 -9.67
CA THR A 61 23.29 -3.04 -9.93
C THR A 61 23.22 -3.93 -8.67
N ARG A 62 22.85 -3.40 -7.49
CA ARG A 62 22.73 -4.17 -6.25
C ARG A 62 21.29 -4.15 -5.74
N PRO A 63 20.70 -5.31 -5.40
CA PRO A 63 19.36 -5.35 -4.84
C PRO A 63 19.32 -4.55 -3.52
N PRO A 64 18.29 -3.72 -3.30
CA PRO A 64 18.20 -2.91 -2.10
C PRO A 64 18.14 -3.82 -0.87
N LYS A 65 19.09 -3.61 0.07
CA LYS A 65 19.12 -4.34 1.36
C LYS A 65 17.86 -4.10 2.21
N LYS A 66 17.07 -3.07 1.91
CA LYS A 66 15.87 -2.67 2.63
C LYS A 66 14.72 -2.46 1.65
N PHE A 67 13.55 -3.00 2.00
CA PHE A 67 12.32 -2.72 1.26
C PHE A 67 11.63 -1.50 1.91
N ILE A 68 11.38 -0.46 1.11
CA ILE A 68 10.90 0.84 1.56
C ILE A 68 9.60 1.14 0.83
N VAL A 69 8.60 1.64 1.56
CA VAL A 69 7.38 2.19 1.00
C VAL A 69 7.40 3.70 1.20
N VAL A 70 7.13 4.46 0.14
CA VAL A 70 7.08 5.92 0.19
C VAL A 70 5.64 6.39 0.08
N PHE A 71 5.17 7.13 1.07
CA PHE A 71 3.85 7.75 1.10
C PHE A 71 3.96 9.21 0.68
N LYS A 72 3.42 9.54 -0.50
CA LYS A 72 3.30 10.92 -0.98
C LYS A 72 1.85 11.39 -0.89
N TYR A 73 1.62 12.50 -0.20
CA TYR A 73 0.33 13.17 -0.06
C TYR A 73 0.53 14.66 0.22
N ASP A 74 -0.42 15.47 -0.21
CA ASP A 74 -0.31 16.92 -0.07
C ASP A 74 -0.43 17.31 1.42
N PRO A 75 0.43 18.21 1.91
CA PRO A 75 0.24 18.84 3.20
C PRO A 75 -1.12 19.56 3.29
N PRO A 76 -1.72 19.67 4.48
CA PRO A 76 -3.01 20.32 4.65
C PRO A 76 -2.97 21.77 4.19
N SER A 77 -3.98 22.17 3.42
CA SER A 77 -4.14 23.53 2.90
C SER A 77 -5.63 23.90 2.90
N LYS A 78 -5.97 25.13 2.51
CA LYS A 78 -7.39 25.56 2.41
C LYS A 78 -8.22 24.69 1.47
N THR A 79 -7.59 24.02 0.52
CA THR A 79 -8.24 23.22 -0.52
C THR A 79 -7.84 21.74 -0.46
N THR A 80 -6.97 21.35 0.46
CA THR A 80 -6.45 19.99 0.58
C THR A 80 -6.87 19.39 1.91
N PHE A 81 -7.63 18.30 1.86
CA PHE A 81 -7.95 17.53 3.05
C PHE A 81 -6.68 16.91 3.65
N PRO A 82 -6.54 16.90 4.98
CA PRO A 82 -5.39 16.27 5.61
C PRO A 82 -5.37 14.76 5.33
N HIS A 83 -4.17 14.22 5.17
CA HIS A 83 -3.91 12.79 5.10
C HIS A 83 -2.79 12.42 6.05
N SER A 84 -2.90 11.29 6.72
CA SER A 84 -1.85 10.74 7.58
C SER A 84 -1.67 9.26 7.30
N VAL A 85 -0.65 8.66 7.92
CA VAL A 85 -0.37 7.23 7.79
C VAL A 85 -0.27 6.62 9.17
N TYR A 86 -1.14 5.65 9.42
CA TYR A 86 -1.16 4.84 10.62
C TYR A 86 -0.79 3.40 10.27
N LEU A 87 0.01 2.77 11.13
CA LEU A 87 0.29 1.34 11.12
C LEU A 87 -0.69 0.63 12.06
N LEU A 88 -1.42 -0.33 11.51
CA LEU A 88 -2.43 -1.11 12.22
C LEU A 88 -1.83 -2.43 12.71
N PRO A 89 -2.25 -2.90 13.89
CA PRO A 89 -1.59 -4.02 14.55
C PRO A 89 -1.89 -5.38 13.91
N ASN A 90 -2.98 -5.50 13.14
CA ASN A 90 -3.41 -6.77 12.55
C ASN A 90 -4.44 -6.59 11.43
N LEU A 91 -4.68 -7.69 10.70
CA LEU A 91 -5.64 -7.78 9.59
C LEU A 91 -7.06 -7.39 10.01
N ARG A 92 -7.51 -7.75 11.22
CA ARG A 92 -8.86 -7.41 11.68
C ARG A 92 -9.04 -5.89 11.73
N SER A 93 -8.09 -5.20 12.37
CA SER A 93 -8.11 -3.75 12.50
C SER A 93 -8.06 -3.07 11.12
N PHE A 94 -7.29 -3.63 10.18
CA PHE A 94 -7.22 -3.18 8.79
C PHE A 94 -8.55 -3.33 8.03
N LEU A 95 -9.20 -4.48 8.15
CA LEU A 95 -10.46 -4.74 7.45
C LEU A 95 -11.57 -3.84 7.99
N THR A 96 -11.66 -3.66 9.31
CA THR A 96 -12.71 -2.88 9.97
C THR A 96 -12.38 -1.39 10.15
N CYS A 97 -11.16 -0.96 9.79
CA CYS A 97 -10.64 0.36 10.10
C CYS A 97 -10.78 0.72 11.59
N ASP A 98 -10.39 -0.22 12.46
CA ASP A 98 -10.32 0.01 13.90
C ASP A 98 -9.03 0.78 14.23
N LEU A 99 -9.19 2.04 14.60
CA LEU A 99 -8.09 2.96 14.91
C LEU A 99 -7.85 3.11 16.43
N SER A 100 -8.37 2.21 17.26
CA SER A 100 -8.21 2.30 18.73
C SER A 100 -6.81 1.95 19.23
N ARG A 101 -6.03 1.19 18.47
CA ARG A 101 -4.70 0.66 18.85
C ARG A 101 -3.69 0.79 17.72
N VAL A 102 -3.58 1.99 17.17
CA VAL A 102 -2.75 2.26 16.00
C VAL A 102 -1.52 3.09 16.35
N GLU A 103 -0.47 2.91 15.56
CA GLU A 103 0.72 3.73 15.63
C GLU A 103 0.68 4.74 14.49
N GLN A 104 0.76 6.03 14.78
CA GLN A 104 0.91 7.04 13.73
C GLN A 104 2.36 7.03 13.25
N VAL A 105 2.59 6.61 12.01
CA VAL A 105 3.93 6.56 11.43
C VAL A 105 4.25 7.81 10.60
N ALA A 106 3.22 8.50 10.09
CA ALA A 106 3.38 9.78 9.41
C ALA A 106 2.27 10.78 9.75
N THR A 107 2.67 12.03 9.98
CA THR A 107 1.80 13.18 10.21
C THR A 107 1.36 13.85 8.92
N VAL A 108 0.35 14.71 9.01
CA VAL A 108 -0.25 15.41 7.87
C VAL A 108 0.73 16.24 7.03
N ALA A 109 1.87 16.64 7.59
CA ALA A 109 2.89 17.40 6.87
C ALA A 109 3.93 16.53 6.15
N GLN A 110 4.11 15.27 6.58
CA GLN A 110 5.25 14.43 6.17
C GLN A 110 5.09 13.78 4.79
N GLY A 111 3.92 13.85 4.18
CA GLY A 111 3.69 13.35 2.82
C GLY A 111 4.18 14.27 1.70
N GLY A 112 4.52 15.53 2.03
CA GLY A 112 4.96 16.52 1.06
C GLY A 112 6.38 16.29 0.53
N GLY A 113 6.74 16.94 -0.58
CA GLY A 113 8.07 16.84 -1.17
C GLY A 113 8.45 15.43 -1.60
N GLU A 114 9.48 14.86 -0.98
CA GLU A 114 9.92 13.49 -1.23
C GLU A 114 9.01 12.42 -0.59
N GLY A 115 8.07 12.83 0.27
CA GLY A 115 7.15 11.94 0.97
C GLY A 115 7.75 11.27 2.19
N PHE A 116 6.90 10.51 2.89
CA PHE A 116 7.29 9.77 4.07
C PHE A 116 7.76 8.36 3.70
N GLU A 117 8.99 8.01 4.09
CA GLU A 117 9.53 6.67 3.87
C GLU A 117 9.29 5.77 5.09
N PHE A 118 8.66 4.62 4.86
CA PHE A 118 8.54 3.55 5.84
C PHE A 118 9.39 2.35 5.43
N VAL A 119 10.32 1.96 6.31
CA VAL A 119 11.12 0.75 6.13
C VAL A 119 10.31 -0.45 6.60
N VAL A 120 9.94 -1.33 5.66
CA VAL A 120 9.23 -2.57 5.98
C VAL A 120 10.21 -3.51 6.68
N LYS A 121 9.85 -3.88 7.91
CA LYS A 121 10.64 -4.80 8.72
C LYS A 121 10.13 -6.21 8.47
N ASN A 122 10.99 -7.22 8.57
CA ASN A 122 10.62 -8.64 8.57
C ASN A 122 9.66 -9.09 7.43
N TRP A 123 9.07 -10.28 7.56
CA TRP A 123 8.21 -10.92 6.56
C TRP A 123 6.72 -10.85 6.90
N TRP A 124 6.36 -10.17 8.00
CA TRP A 124 4.97 -10.00 8.40
C TRP A 124 4.31 -8.86 7.61
N PRO A 125 3.00 -8.95 7.32
CA PRO A 125 2.26 -7.86 6.68
C PRO A 125 2.27 -6.60 7.54
N HIS A 126 2.54 -5.46 6.92
CA HIS A 126 2.39 -4.14 7.50
C HIS A 126 1.12 -3.52 6.93
N TYR A 127 0.16 -3.24 7.81
CA TYR A 127 -1.14 -2.72 7.43
C TYR A 127 -1.18 -1.21 7.64
N PHE A 128 -1.39 -0.44 6.59
CA PHE A 128 -1.44 1.01 6.65
C PHE A 128 -2.86 1.51 6.40
N ALA A 129 -3.26 2.59 7.07
CA ALA A 129 -4.47 3.32 6.75
C ALA A 129 -4.35 4.82 7.07
N CYS A 130 -5.24 5.61 6.48
CA CYS A 130 -5.40 7.02 6.80
C CYS A 130 -6.32 7.17 8.01
N GLY A 131 -5.83 7.84 9.05
CA GLY A 131 -6.57 8.04 10.31
C GLY A 131 -7.43 9.31 10.34
N GLU A 132 -7.28 10.18 9.34
CA GLU A 132 -7.95 11.47 9.32
C GLU A 132 -9.48 11.33 9.23
N HIS A 133 -10.17 12.34 9.78
CA HIS A 133 -11.62 12.40 9.90
C HIS A 133 -12.21 11.16 10.58
N ASP A 134 -11.68 10.78 11.75
CA ASP A 134 -12.13 9.62 12.54
C ASP A 134 -12.17 8.30 11.75
N GLY A 135 -11.19 8.15 10.85
CA GLY A 135 -11.05 6.99 9.98
C GLY A 135 -12.05 6.93 8.83
N LEU A 136 -12.78 8.00 8.52
CA LEU A 136 -13.65 8.07 7.33
C LEU A 136 -12.87 7.81 6.04
N HIS A 137 -11.63 8.30 5.96
CA HIS A 137 -10.74 8.04 4.83
C HIS A 137 -10.44 6.54 4.66
N CYS A 138 -10.24 5.80 5.75
CA CYS A 138 -10.09 4.34 5.70
C CYS A 138 -11.41 3.62 5.35
N LYS A 139 -12.50 3.99 6.03
CA LYS A 139 -13.79 3.26 5.99
C LYS A 139 -14.54 3.45 4.68
N LYS A 140 -14.66 4.71 4.23
CA LYS A 140 -15.42 5.09 3.04
C LYS A 140 -14.51 5.33 1.85
N GLY A 141 -13.35 5.94 2.11
CA GLY A 141 -12.38 6.25 1.07
C GLY A 141 -11.40 5.15 0.78
N MET A 142 -11.54 3.97 1.38
CA MET A 142 -10.66 2.84 1.13
C MET A 142 -9.16 3.17 1.24
N MET A 143 -8.77 4.25 1.95
CA MET A 143 -7.38 4.73 2.08
C MET A 143 -6.63 3.83 3.05
N LYS A 144 -6.38 2.61 2.58
CA LYS A 144 -5.75 1.55 3.32
C LYS A 144 -5.05 0.61 2.36
N PHE A 145 -3.86 0.21 2.73
CA PHE A 145 -3.06 -0.70 1.93
C PHE A 145 -2.15 -1.51 2.84
N PHE A 146 -1.83 -2.73 2.45
CA PHE A 146 -0.83 -3.51 3.17
C PHE A 146 0.30 -3.94 2.26
N VAL A 147 1.45 -4.13 2.88
CA VAL A 147 2.64 -4.64 2.21
C VAL A 147 3.29 -5.75 3.00
N MET A 148 3.82 -6.74 2.30
CA MET A 148 4.57 -7.84 2.90
C MET A 148 5.82 -8.11 2.06
N SER A 149 6.98 -8.10 2.71
CA SER A 149 8.23 -8.53 2.08
C SER A 149 8.31 -10.05 2.09
N LEU A 150 8.24 -10.67 0.92
CA LEU A 150 8.53 -12.10 0.81
C LEU A 150 10.05 -12.32 0.78
N PRO A 151 10.56 -13.40 1.41
CA PRO A 151 11.90 -13.89 1.12
C PRO A 151 12.01 -14.11 -0.40
N GLY A 152 13.03 -13.53 -1.04
CA GLY A 152 13.30 -13.85 -2.44
C GLY A 152 13.73 -15.32 -2.56
N PRO A 153 13.62 -15.95 -3.74
CA PRO A 153 14.29 -17.22 -3.97
C PRO A 153 15.78 -17.04 -3.64
N TYR A 154 16.29 -17.88 -2.74
CA TYR A 154 17.71 -17.98 -2.46
C TYR A 154 18.37 -18.45 -3.76
N HIS A 155 19.02 -17.54 -4.49
CA HIS A 155 20.04 -17.92 -5.45
C HIS A 155 21.30 -18.19 -4.62
N GLY A 156 21.42 -19.43 -4.15
CA GLY A 156 22.69 -20.00 -3.71
C GLY A 156 23.61 -20.26 -4.90
#